data_AF-A0A958MCN3-F1
#
_entry.id   AF-A0A958MCN3-F1
#
_cell.length_a   1.000
_cell.length_b   1.000
_cell.length_c   1.000
_cell.angle_alpha   90.00
_cell.angle_beta   90.00
_cell.angle_gamma   90.00
#
_symmetry.space_group_name_H-M   'P 1'
#
loop_
_entity.id
_entity.type
_entity.pdbx_description
1 polymer ?
#
loop_
_entity_poly.entity_id
_entity_poly.type
_entity_poly.pdbx_seq_one_letter_code
_entity_poly.pdbx_strand_id
1 'polypeptide(L)' 'MDETKIKEIIEATGLPSQLIQNLISERALLRGISPRELTLEDFKEVLVQLLQDVFTDIKDGRDQRIKISD' A
#
# COMPACT_ATOMS: atom_id res chain seq x y z
N MET A 1 0.84 15.99 1.92
CA MET A 1 0.91 15.06 3.07
C MET A 1 2.27 15.20 3.74
N ASP A 2 2.34 15.18 5.07
CA ASP A 2 3.60 15.23 5.81
C ASP A 2 4.35 13.90 5.61
N GLU A 3 5.49 13.95 4.93
CA GLU A 3 6.32 12.79 4.60
C GLU A 3 6.69 11.96 5.85
N THR A 4 6.71 12.61 7.01
CA THR A 4 7.04 12.01 8.31
C THR A 4 6.05 10.88 8.69
N LYS A 5 4.74 11.07 8.47
CA LYS A 5 3.72 10.08 8.87
C LYS A 5 3.70 8.84 7.97
N ILE A 6 3.99 9.03 6.69
CA ILE A 6 4.13 7.90 5.74
C ILE A 6 5.31 7.03 6.18
N LYS A 7 6.41 7.67 6.58
CA LYS A 7 7.62 7.00 7.02
C LYS A 7 7.39 6.19 8.30
N GLU A 8 6.73 6.76 9.30
CA GLU A 8 6.36 6.05 10.54
C GLU A 8 5.52 4.79 10.27
N ILE A 9 4.57 4.87 9.32
CA ILE A 9 3.70 3.73 9.01
C ILE A 9 4.42 2.66 8.19
N ILE A 10 5.29 3.06 7.27
CA ILE A 10 6.19 2.14 6.56
C ILE A 10 7.09 1.39 7.57
N GLU A 11 7.70 2.12 8.50
CA GLU A 11 8.56 1.54 9.53
C GLU A 11 7.80 0.60 10.46
N ALA A 12 6.57 0.95 10.85
CA ALA A 12 5.75 0.13 11.74
C ALA A 12 5.19 -1.14 11.07
N THR A 13 4.92 -1.09 9.75
CA THR A 13 4.32 -2.23 9.01
C THR A 13 5.37 -3.13 8.37
N GLY A 14 6.61 -2.64 8.19
CA GLY A 14 7.66 -3.35 7.46
C GLY A 14 7.38 -3.47 5.96
N LEU A 15 6.37 -2.79 5.44
CA LEU A 15 6.00 -2.84 4.03
C LEU A 15 7.01 -2.06 3.18
N PRO A 16 7.32 -2.51 1.95
CA PRO A 16 8.22 -1.78 1.06
C PRO A 16 7.68 -0.37 0.76
N SER A 17 8.49 0.66 1.02
CA SER A 17 8.11 2.06 0.80
C SER A 17 7.66 2.35 -0.64
N GLN A 18 8.34 1.76 -1.61
CA GLN A 18 8.03 1.90 -3.03
C GLN A 18 6.65 1.33 -3.39
N LEU A 19 6.27 0.20 -2.78
CA LEU A 19 4.96 -0.42 -3.01
C LEU A 19 3.84 0.51 -2.53
N ILE A 20 3.99 1.05 -1.32
CA ILE A 20 3.03 1.99 -0.74
C ILE A 20 2.93 3.25 -1.61
N GLN A 21 4.04 3.85 -2.03
CA GLN A 21 4.05 5.03 -2.89
C GLN A 21 3.37 4.81 -4.25
N ASN A 22 3.60 3.64 -4.87
CA ASN A 22 3.00 3.30 -6.15
C ASN A 22 1.47 3.17 -6.03
N LEU A 23 0.98 2.47 -5.01
CA LEU A 23 -0.46 2.26 -4.79
C LEU A 23 -1.19 3.56 -4.47
N ILE A 24 -0.55 4.43 -3.69
CA ILE A 24 -1.05 5.77 -3.39
C ILE A 24 -1.16 6.60 -4.67
N SER A 25 -0.13 6.57 -5.51
CA SER A 25 -0.10 7.31 -6.77
C SER A 25 -1.16 6.79 -7.75
N GLU A 26 -1.29 5.47 -7.86
CA GLU A 26 -2.31 4.81 -8.68
C GLU A 26 -3.72 5.17 -8.21
N ARG A 27 -3.98 5.16 -6.90
CA ARG A 27 -5.26 5.59 -6.34
C ARG A 27 -5.56 7.07 -6.60
N ALA A 28 -4.57 7.94 -6.47
CA ALA A 28 -4.74 9.36 -6.79
C ALA A 28 -5.18 9.53 -8.24
N LEU A 29 -4.51 8.83 -9.17
CA LEU A 29 -4.87 8.82 -10.59
C LEU A 29 -6.29 8.28 -10.84
N LEU A 30 -6.67 7.17 -10.20
CA LEU A 30 -8.01 6.58 -10.33
C LEU A 30 -9.13 7.52 -9.84
N ARG A 31 -8.85 8.32 -8.82
CA ARG A 31 -9.77 9.34 -8.29
C ARG A 31 -9.71 10.68 -9.03
N GLY A 32 -8.79 10.82 -10.00
CA GLY A 32 -8.59 12.07 -10.74
C GLY A 32 -8.00 13.20 -9.89
N ILE A 33 -7.35 12.87 -8.77
CA ILE A 33 -6.72 13.82 -7.86
C ILE A 33 -5.20 13.76 -8.02
N SER A 34 -4.53 14.91 -7.86
CA SER A 34 -3.07 14.92 -7.89
C SER A 34 -2.51 14.15 -6.69
N PRO A 35 -1.41 13.39 -6.84
CA PRO A 35 -0.73 12.76 -5.70
C PRO A 35 -0.31 13.76 -4.61
N ARG A 36 -0.16 15.04 -4.97
CA ARG A 36 0.17 16.12 -4.04
C ARG A 36 -1.03 16.57 -3.18
N GLU A 37 -2.25 16.30 -3.64
CA GLU A 37 -3.52 16.66 -2.99
C GLU A 37 -4.06 15.54 -2.11
N LEU A 38 -3.40 14.38 -2.10
CA LEU A 38 -3.77 13.26 -1.26
C LEU A 38 -3.75 13.62 0.24
N THR A 39 -4.81 13.21 0.90
CA THR A 39 -4.99 13.39 2.34
C THR A 39 -4.49 12.16 3.11
N LEU A 40 -4.41 12.30 4.43
CA LEU A 40 -4.08 11.19 5.31
C LEU A 40 -5.17 10.10 5.32
N GLU A 41 -6.40 10.47 4.98
CA GLU A 41 -7.53 9.55 4.89
C GLU A 41 -7.40 8.64 3.67
N ASP A 42 -6.99 9.21 2.52
CA ASP A 42 -6.67 8.44 1.33
C ASP A 42 -5.55 7.42 1.59
N PHE A 43 -4.53 7.81 2.36
CA PHE A 43 -3.44 6.93 2.77
C PHE A 43 -3.92 5.76 3.65
N LYS A 44 -4.79 6.04 4.63
CA LYS A 44 -5.38 5.01 5.49
C LYS A 44 -6.18 4.00 4.68
N GLU A 45 -6.97 4.46 3.73
CA GLU A 45 -7.76 3.55 2.90
C GLU A 45 -6.89 2.65 2.01
N VAL A 46 -5.75 3.15 1.49
CA VAL A 46 -4.78 2.32 0.75
C VAL A 46 -4.22 1.22 1.65
N LEU A 47 -3.87 1.55 2.89
CA LEU A 47 -3.38 0.56 3.86
C LEU A 47 -4.43 -0.48 4.23
N VAL A 48 -5.68 -0.05 4.44
CA VAL A 48 -6.78 -0.98 4.72
C VAL A 48 -6.97 -1.94 3.54
N GLN A 49 -6.92 -1.44 2.31
CA GLN A 49 -7.00 -2.27 1.10
C GLN A 49 -5.86 -3.29 1.05
N LEU A 50 -4.61 -2.85 1.23
CA LEU A 50 -3.43 -3.71 1.25
C LEU A 50 -3.56 -4.83 2.28
N LEU A 51 -4.00 -4.50 3.49
CA LEU A 51 -4.20 -5.49 4.54
C LEU A 51 -5.32 -6.46 4.17
N GLN A 52 -6.43 -5.96 3.61
CA GLN A 52 -7.54 -6.82 3.15
C GLN A 52 -7.11 -7.77 2.03
N ASP A 53 -6.32 -7.31 1.07
CA ASP A 53 -5.80 -8.13 -0.01
C ASP A 53 -4.88 -9.22 0.55
N VAL A 54 -3.98 -8.88 1.48
CA VAL A 54 -3.12 -9.85 2.19
C VAL A 54 -3.95 -10.88 2.97
N PHE A 55 -4.96 -10.44 3.73
CA PHE A 55 -5.83 -11.35 4.46
C PHE A 55 -6.63 -12.25 3.53
N THR A 56 -7.06 -11.73 2.38
CA THR A 56 -7.78 -12.49 1.35
C THR A 56 -6.86 -13.53 0.71
N ASP A 57 -5.63 -13.17 0.34
CA ASP A 57 -4.67 -14.11 -0.24
C ASP A 57 -4.28 -15.22 0.74
N ILE A 58 -4.13 -14.90 2.03
CA ILE A 58 -3.93 -15.89 3.09
C ILE A 58 -5.14 -16.82 3.21
N LYS A 59 -6.36 -16.26 3.22
CA LYS A 59 -7.61 -17.02 3.34
C LYS A 59 -7.86 -17.92 2.13
N ASP A 60 -7.56 -17.44 0.94
CA ASP A 60 -7.74 -18.16 -0.33
C ASP A 60 -6.62 -19.18 -0.58
N GLY A 61 -5.64 -19.28 0.34
CA GLY A 61 -4.54 -20.24 0.26
C GLY A 61 -3.61 -19.99 -0.92
N ARG A 62 -3.60 -18.77 -1.49
CA ARG A 62 -2.64 -18.36 -2.51
C ARG A 62 -1.31 -18.03 -1.83
N ASP A 63 -0.69 -19.06 -1.28
CA ASP A 63 0.74 -19.10 -1.03
C ASP A 63 1.42 -19.13 -2.41
N GLN A 64 1.50 -17.96 -3.07
CA GLN A 64 2.41 -17.78 -4.19
C GLN A 64 3.82 -17.85 -3.60
N ARG A 65 4.28 -19.09 -3.40
CA ARG A 65 5.69 -19.41 -3.24
C ARG A 65 6.39 -18.70 -4.38
N ILE A 66 7.11 -17.64 -4.04
CA ILE A 66 8.10 -17.02 -4.89
C ILE A 66 8.99 -18.20 -5.31
N LYS A 67 8.78 -18.70 -6.53
CA LYS A 67 9.72 -19.60 -7.18
C LYS A 67 10.94 -18.74 -7.44
N ILE A 68 11.85 -18.73 -6.48
CA ILE A 68 13.24 -18.35 -6.73
C ILE A 68 13.75 -19.45 -7.66
N SER A 69 13.72 -19.20 -8.95
CA SER A 69 14.34 -20.08 -9.94
C SER A 69 15.85 -20.07 -9.69
N ASP A 70 16.45 -21.26 -9.58
CA ASP A 70 17.89 -21.50 -9.71
C ASP A 70 18.44 -21.00 -11.06
#